data_AF-A0A1N6WH50-F1
#
_entry.id   AF-A0A1N6WH50-F1
#
_cell.length_a   1.000
_cell.length_b   1.000
_cell.length_c   1.000
_cell.angle_alpha   90.00
_cell.angle_beta   90.00
_cell.angle_gamma   90.00
#
_symmetry.space_group_name_H-M   'P 1'
#
loop_
_entity.id
_entity.type
_entity.pdbx_description
1 polymer ?
#
loop_
_entity_poly.entity_id
_entity_poly.type
_entity_poly.pdbx_seq_one_letter_code
_entity_poly.pdbx_strand_id
1 'polypeptide(L)' 'MEKEICTISIATNWLGDEYIFYENHTIKRVYDNHSLNSNKSEWLKPKEISKQNKDKLIKACPEEFKEQIMQILDYP' A
#
# COMPACT_ATOMS: atom_id res chain seq x y z
N MET A 1 10.31 -12.52 -12.21
CA MET A 1 9.80 -11.17 -12.51
C MET A 1 8.61 -10.96 -11.59
N GLU A 2 8.71 -10.03 -10.63
CA GLU A 2 7.61 -9.74 -9.71
C GLU A 2 6.60 -8.86 -10.45
N LYS A 3 5.37 -9.35 -10.62
CA LYS A 3 4.29 -8.59 -11.23
C LYS A 3 3.62 -7.73 -10.18
N GLU A 4 3.64 -6.43 -10.41
CA GLU A 4 2.90 -5.43 -9.65
C GLU A 4 1.42 -5.55 -10.02
N ILE A 5 0.56 -5.69 -9.02
CA ILE A 5 -0.90 -5.73 -9.20
C ILE A 5 -1.41 -4.30 -9.37
N CYS A 6 -1.17 -3.47 -8.35
CA CYS A 6 -1.56 -2.07 -8.36
C CYS A 6 -0.75 -1.26 -7.36
N THR A 7 -0.75 0.05 -7.56
CA THR A 7 -0.16 1.02 -6.65
C THR A 7 -1.25 1.94 -6.15
N ILE A 8 -1.37 2.06 -4.83
CA ILE A 8 -2.40 2.87 -4.17
C ILE A 8 -1.72 3.94 -3.33
N SER A 9 -1.96 5.20 -3.68
CA SER A 9 -1.42 6.36 -2.98
C SER A 9 -2.47 6.90 -2.01
N ILE A 10 -2.18 6.90 -0.70
CA ILE A 10 -3.08 7.39 0.37
C ILE A 10 -2.58 8.68 1.02
N ALA A 11 -1.61 9.35 0.40
CA ALA A 11 -1.04 10.62 0.85
C ALA A 11 -2.14 11.66 1.12
N THR A 12 -2.20 12.18 2.36
CA THR A 12 -3.34 13.01 2.80
C THR A 12 -3.02 14.51 2.89
N ASN A 13 -1.75 14.90 2.85
CA ASN A 13 -1.38 16.30 2.99
C ASN A 13 -0.10 16.61 2.21
N TRP A 14 1.07 16.19 2.71
CA TRP A 14 2.38 16.74 2.27
C TRP A 14 3.49 15.68 2.20
N LEU A 15 3.24 14.48 2.72
CA LEU A 15 4.18 13.36 2.69
C LEU A 15 3.58 12.29 1.76
N GLY A 16 4.33 11.89 0.74
CA GLY A 16 3.96 10.77 -0.11
C GLY A 16 3.79 9.53 0.75
N ASP A 17 2.71 8.77 0.52
CA ASP A 17 2.48 7.48 1.17
C ASP A 17 1.79 6.58 0.15
N GLU A 18 2.59 5.73 -0.48
CA GLU A 18 2.23 4.91 -1.62
C GLU A 18 2.44 3.45 -1.26
N TYR A 19 1.46 2.61 -1.55
CA TYR A 19 1.49 1.19 -1.30
C TYR A 19 1.43 0.45 -2.63
N ILE A 20 2.48 -0.28 -2.94
CA ILE A 20 2.62 -1.09 -4.14
C ILE A 20 2.35 -2.54 -3.74
N PHE A 21 1.39 -3.16 -4.41
CA PHE A 21 0.99 -4.54 -4.18
C PHE A 21 1.54 -5.44 -5.26
N TYR A 22 2.07 -6.60 -4.86
CA TYR A 22 2.66 -7.59 -5.75
C TYR A 22 1.86 -8.88 -5.72
N GLU A 23 1.88 -9.65 -6.82
CA GLU A 23 1.21 -10.96 -6.91
C GLU A 23 1.70 -11.98 -5.87
N ASN A 24 2.90 -11.79 -5.31
CA ASN A 24 3.46 -12.64 -4.25
C ASN A 24 2.91 -12.34 -2.84
N HIS A 25 1.82 -11.58 -2.74
CA HIS A 25 1.24 -11.11 -1.48
C HIS A 25 2.19 -10.23 -0.66
N THR A 26 3.17 -9.62 -1.32
CA THR A 26 4.09 -8.65 -0.72
C THR A 26 3.55 -7.25 -0.93
N ILE A 27 3.74 -6.39 0.05
CA ILE A 27 3.34 -4.99 -0.01
C ILE A 27 4.58 -4.13 0.20
N LYS A 28 4.85 -3.21 -0.71
CA LYS A 28 5.92 -2.25 -0.57
C LYS A 28 5.32 -0.89 -0.31
N ARG A 29 5.63 -0.30 0.83
CA ARG A 29 5.25 1.06 1.13
C ARG A 29 6.40 1.98 0.79
N VAL A 30 6.13 3.00 -0.01
CA VAL A 30 7.04 4.09 -0.35
C VAL A 30 6.47 5.35 0.28
N TYR A 31 7.25 5.98 1.15
CA TYR A 31 6.82 7.20 1.81
C TYR A 31 7.94 8.25 1.81
N ASP A 32 7.53 9.51 1.87
CA ASP A 32 8.42 10.64 2.05
C ASP A 32 8.47 11.02 3.53
N ASN A 33 9.65 11.39 4.05
CA ASN A 33 9.77 11.96 5.39
C ASN A 33 10.40 13.34 5.25
N HIS A 34 9.75 14.33 5.87
CA HIS A 34 9.98 15.76 5.69
C HIS A 34 11.48 16.13 5.52
N SER A 35 11.77 16.72 4.37
CA SER A 35 12.81 17.71 4.10
C SER A 35 14.24 17.29 3.69
N LEU A 36 14.72 16.06 3.92
CA LEU A 36 16.14 15.73 3.59
C LEU A 36 16.40 14.30 3.09
N ASN A 37 15.41 13.40 3.08
CA ASN A 37 15.56 12.03 2.58
C ASN A 37 14.26 11.55 1.94
N SER A 38 14.10 11.85 0.65
CA SER A 38 12.94 11.44 -0.12
C SER A 38 13.05 9.98 -0.57
N ASN A 39 11.91 9.28 -0.63
CA ASN A 39 11.75 7.90 -1.08
C ASN A 39 12.22 6.81 -0.10
N LYS A 40 11.78 6.86 1.17
CA LYS A 40 11.89 5.67 2.02
C LYS A 40 10.98 4.60 1.46
N SER A 41 11.53 3.41 1.22
CA SER A 41 10.73 2.25 0.85
C SER A 41 10.95 1.13 1.85
N GLU A 42 9.85 0.56 2.32
CA GLU A 42 9.83 -0.54 3.26
C GLU A 42 8.89 -1.64 2.75
N TRP A 43 9.23 -2.89 3.05
CA TRP A 43 8.39 -4.03 2.74
C TRP A 43 7.56 -4.36 3.97
N LEU A 44 6.25 -4.21 3.83
CA LEU A 44 5.29 -4.47 4.90
C LEU A 44 4.54 -5.76 4.62
N LYS A 45 4.25 -6.49 5.70
CA LYS A 45 3.26 -7.56 5.66
C LYS A 45 1.87 -6.96 5.86
N PRO A 46 0.81 -7.61 5.36
CA PRO A 46 -0.56 -7.17 5.63
C PRO A 46 -0.90 -7.03 7.11
N LYS A 47 -0.24 -7.80 7.98
CA LYS A 47 -0.40 -7.72 9.43
C LYS A 47 0.25 -6.49 10.06
N GLU A 48 1.21 -5.87 9.38
CA GLU A 48 1.90 -4.66 9.86
C GLU A 48 1.15 -3.38 9.46
N ILE A 49 0.23 -3.49 8.50
CA ILE A 49 -0.60 -2.37 8.06
C ILE A 49 -1.75 -2.20 9.06
N SER A 50 -1.83 -1.03 9.68
CA SER A 50 -2.90 -0.67 10.60
C SER A 50 -4.27 -0.69 9.91
N LYS A 51 -5.32 -1.07 10.64
CA LYS A 51 -6.71 -1.14 10.13
C LYS A 51 -7.15 0.14 9.41
N GLN A 52 -6.74 1.31 9.91
CA GLN A 52 -7.02 2.60 9.28
C GLN A 52 -6.41 2.73 7.88
N ASN A 53 -5.17 2.28 7.69
CA ASN A 53 -4.52 2.32 6.38
C ASN A 53 -5.13 1.27 5.45
N LYS A 54 -5.47 0.07 5.95
CA LYS A 54 -6.20 -0.94 5.17
C LYS A 54 -7.51 -0.38 4.63
N ASP A 55 -8.30 0.30 5.47
CA ASP A 55 -9.57 0.91 5.07
C ASP A 55 -9.37 1.98 3.97
N LYS A 56 -8.36 2.85 4.12
CA LYS A 56 -7.99 3.83 3.09
C LYS A 56 -7.58 3.16 1.77
N LEU A 57 -6.78 2.09 1.84
CA LEU A 57 -6.31 1.35 0.68
C LEU A 57 -7.47 0.70 -0.06
N ILE A 58 -8.36 -0.02 0.65
CA ILE A 58 -9.56 -0.64 0.09
C ILE A 58 -10.52 0.40 -0.49
N LYS A 59 -10.63 1.57 0.13
CA LYS A 59 -11.48 2.66 -0.34
C LYS A 59 -10.94 3.36 -1.58
N ALA A 60 -9.61 3.45 -1.71
CA ALA A 60 -8.95 4.02 -2.88
C ALA A 60 -8.72 2.99 -4.01
N CYS A 61 -8.83 1.69 -3.71
CA CYS A 61 -8.64 0.62 -4.67
C CYS A 61 -9.82 0.53 -5.65
N PRO A 62 -9.57 0.39 -6.97
CA PRO A 62 -10.61 0.09 -7.94
C PRO A 62 -11.28 -1.26 -7.64
N GLU A 63 -12.58 -1.38 -7.89
CA GLU A 63 -13.33 -2.62 -7.64
C GLU A 63 -12.74 -3.85 -8.34
N GLU A 64 -12.13 -3.67 -9.52
CA GLU A 64 -11.46 -4.73 -10.28
C GLU A 64 -10.31 -5.41 -9.51
N PHE A 65 -9.57 -4.65 -8.69
CA PHE A 65 -8.45 -5.18 -7.90
C PHE A 65 -8.78 -5.33 -6.41
N LYS A 66 -9.94 -4.82 -5.98
CA LYS A 66 -10.33 -4.75 -4.57
C LYS A 66 -10.37 -6.13 -3.92
N GLU A 67 -10.86 -7.15 -4.62
CA GLU A 67 -10.94 -8.51 -4.09
C GLU A 67 -9.55 -9.13 -3.87
N GLN A 68 -8.64 -8.97 -4.84
CA GLN A 68 -7.23 -9.36 -4.68
C GLN A 68 -6.55 -8.61 -3.53
N ILE A 69 -6.76 -7.30 -3.44
CA ILE A 69 -6.13 -6.47 -2.41
C ILE A 69 -6.69 -6.80 -1.03
N MET A 70 -7.98 -7.12 -0.90
CA MET A 70 -8.57 -7.61 0.36
C MET A 70 -7.91 -8.91 0.82
N GLN A 71 -7.68 -9.86 -0.10
CA GLN A 71 -6.95 -11.10 0.21
C GLN A 71 -5.51 -10.82 0.63
N ILE A 72 -4.79 -9.98 -0.11
CA ILE A 72 -3.40 -9.62 0.21
C ILE A 72 -3.32 -8.91 1.55
N LEU A 73 -4.27 -8.00 1.83
CA LEU A 73 -4.35 -7.25 3.09
C LEU A 73 -4.79 -8.10 4.28
N ASP A 74 -5.15 -9.38 4.09
CA ASP A 74 -5.71 -10.24 5.13
C ASP A 74 -6.83 -9.49 5.87
N TYR A 75 -7.72 -8.86 5.08
CA TYR A 75 -8.81 -8.04 5.61
C TYR A 75 -10.03 -8.94 5.87
N PRO A 76 -10.51 -9.05 7.12
CA PRO A 76 -11.66 -9.88 7.47
C PRO A 76 -13.00 -9.28 7.02
#